data_AF-A0A7S2T1V0-F1
#
_entry.id   AF-A0A7S2T1V0-F1
#
_cell.length_a   1.000
_cell.length_b   1.000
_cell.length_c   1.000
_cell.angle_alpha   90.00
_cell.angle_beta   90.00
_cell.angle_gamma   90.00
#
_symmetry.space_group_name_H-M   'P 1'
#
loop_
_entity.id
_entity.type
_entity.pdbx_description
1 polymer ?
#
loop_
_entity_poly.entity_id
_entity_poly.type
_entity_poly.pdbx_seq_one_letter_code
_entity_poly.pdbx_strand_id
1 'polypeptide(L)'
;EDLSVFTSQQVFLASHMWSLGPACIEIDRLVCEKMSYPLAKELTTSSSMAKEMVKVSIQASHKDAGKVVTSFGEVSPLENLHRETLKEAQSQLACVSSILPGKRLPLSVAALDGSLERWFSLIGIEPDSLLPSVRFGLESALLDLLSSALGYSVMGGA
;
A
#
# COMPACT_ATOMS: atom_id res chain seq x y z
N GLU A 1 -13.88 -18.92 22.15
CA GLU A 1 -12.82 -17.90 21.98
C GLU A 1 -13.35 -16.86 21.02
N ASP A 2 -13.55 -15.66 21.54
CA ASP A 2 -14.40 -14.61 20.98
C ASP A 2 -13.60 -13.75 20.00
N LEU A 3 -13.83 -13.94 18.70
CA LEU A 3 -13.24 -13.13 17.61
C LEU A 3 -14.08 -11.88 17.28
N SER A 4 -14.93 -11.41 18.20
CA SER A 4 -16.05 -10.53 17.89
C SER A 4 -15.93 -9.06 18.34
N VAL A 5 -14.77 -8.59 18.82
CA VAL A 5 -14.70 -7.22 19.38
C VAL A 5 -13.59 -6.39 18.73
N PHE A 6 -13.61 -6.29 17.40
CA PHE A 6 -13.18 -5.07 16.74
C PHE A 6 -14.38 -4.12 16.74
N THR A 7 -14.64 -3.49 17.88
CA THR A 7 -15.82 -2.62 18.05
C THR A 7 -15.65 -1.36 17.21
N SER A 8 -16.74 -0.94 16.58
CA SER A 8 -16.86 0.33 15.84
C SER A 8 -16.39 1.54 16.64
N GLN A 9 -16.34 1.44 17.98
CA GLN A 9 -15.77 2.44 18.87
C GLN A 9 -14.24 2.61 18.73
N GLN A 10 -13.46 1.57 18.41
CA GLN A 10 -12.02 1.74 18.14
C GLN A 10 -11.76 2.43 16.80
N VAL A 11 -12.62 2.17 15.79
CA VAL A 11 -12.63 2.93 14.52
C VAL A 11 -12.96 4.41 14.76
N PHE A 12 -13.84 4.71 15.72
CA PHE A 12 -14.21 6.09 16.09
C PHE A 12 -13.25 6.78 17.07
N LEU A 13 -12.45 6.06 17.87
CA LEU A 13 -11.46 6.71 18.75
C LEU A 13 -10.30 7.32 17.94
N ALA A 14 -9.97 6.75 16.78
CA ALA A 14 -9.07 7.37 15.82
C ALA A 14 -9.63 8.68 15.23
N SER A 15 -10.96 8.86 15.21
CA SER A 15 -11.58 10.07 14.63
C SER A 15 -11.28 11.34 15.41
N HIS A 16 -11.01 11.25 16.71
CA HIS A 16 -10.60 12.40 17.52
C HIS A 16 -9.14 12.80 17.27
N MET A 17 -8.27 11.86 16.87
CA MET A 17 -6.91 12.17 16.40
C MET A 17 -6.90 12.88 15.04
N TRP A 18 -7.99 12.81 14.28
CA TRP A 18 -8.15 13.45 12.96
C TRP A 18 -8.65 14.91 13.04
N SER A 19 -8.84 15.46 14.24
CA SER A 19 -9.42 16.80 14.44
C SER A 19 -8.39 17.95 14.55
N LEU A 20 -7.08 17.67 14.47
CA LEU A 20 -6.00 18.65 14.53
C LEU A 20 -5.46 18.98 13.12
N GLY A 21 -6.19 19.77 12.33
CA GLY A 21 -5.82 20.07 10.93
C GLY A 21 -5.70 18.80 10.07
N PRO A 22 -5.38 18.87 8.77
CA PRO A 22 -5.21 17.66 7.97
C PRO A 22 -3.86 17.04 8.32
N ALA A 23 -3.80 16.32 9.44
CA ALA A 23 -2.66 15.48 9.79
C ALA A 23 -2.34 14.60 8.59
N CYS A 24 -1.09 14.68 8.15
CA CYS A 24 -0.65 14.04 6.92
C CYS A 24 0.79 13.59 7.06
N ILE A 25 1.17 12.67 6.19
CA ILE A 25 2.55 12.28 5.98
C ILE A 25 2.95 12.64 4.55
N GLU A 26 4.19 13.07 4.37
CA GLU A 26 4.74 13.37 3.05
C GLU A 26 5.50 12.15 2.55
N ILE A 27 5.14 11.67 1.36
CA ILE A 27 5.81 10.53 0.75
C ILE A 27 7.16 11.00 0.22
N ASP A 28 8.24 10.46 0.77
CA ASP A 28 9.60 10.82 0.36
C ASP A 28 10.02 10.03 -0.87
N ARG A 29 9.67 8.74 -0.92
CA ARG A 29 10.10 7.81 -1.97
C ARG A 29 9.23 6.55 -2.03
N LEU A 30 9.03 6.06 -3.26
CA LEU A 30 8.63 4.68 -3.55
C LEU A 30 9.83 3.91 -4.14
N VAL A 31 10.13 2.73 -3.62
CA VAL A 31 11.13 1.78 -4.15
C VAL A 31 10.42 0.50 -4.58
N CYS A 32 10.77 -0.01 -5.75
CA CYS A 32 10.22 -1.25 -6.31
C CYS A 32 11.35 -2.23 -6.60
N GLU A 33 11.29 -3.42 -6.00
CA GLU A 33 12.32 -4.46 -6.13
C GLU A 33 11.70 -5.74 -6.68
N LYS A 34 12.21 -6.25 -7.80
CA LYS A 34 11.80 -7.56 -8.30
C LYS A 34 12.32 -8.64 -7.35
N MET A 35 11.42 -9.51 -6.92
CA MET A 35 11.70 -10.66 -6.07
C MET A 35 11.28 -11.95 -6.78
N SER A 36 11.98 -13.04 -6.47
CA SER A 36 11.64 -14.39 -6.93
C SER A 36 11.76 -15.34 -5.76
N TYR A 37 10.70 -16.11 -5.51
CA TYR A 37 10.61 -17.07 -4.42
C TYR A 37 10.45 -18.48 -4.97
N PRO A 38 11.31 -19.43 -4.58
CA PRO A 38 11.10 -20.83 -4.94
C PRO A 38 9.84 -21.36 -4.25
N LEU A 39 9.02 -22.08 -5.00
CA LEU A 39 7.80 -22.70 -4.49
C LEU A 39 8.06 -24.16 -4.16
N ALA A 40 7.46 -24.63 -3.07
CA ALA A 40 7.52 -26.04 -2.68
C ALA A 40 6.76 -26.96 -3.65
N LYS A 41 5.81 -26.40 -4.41
CA LYS A 41 4.97 -27.07 -5.40
C LYS A 41 4.69 -26.11 -6.54
N GLU A 42 4.37 -26.67 -7.71
CA GLU A 42 3.99 -25.87 -8.86
C GLU A 42 2.77 -25.01 -8.57
N LEU A 43 2.79 -23.79 -9.12
CA LEU A 43 1.64 -22.90 -9.09
C LEU A 43 0.58 -23.42 -10.05
N THR A 44 -0.65 -23.59 -9.56
CA THR A 44 -1.78 -24.08 -10.38
C THR A 44 -2.12 -23.17 -11.55
N THR A 45 -1.74 -21.89 -11.48
CA THR A 45 -2.05 -20.90 -12.51
C THR A 45 -0.98 -20.77 -13.58
N SER A 46 0.26 -21.22 -13.37
CA SER A 46 1.34 -20.98 -14.36
C SER A 46 2.34 -22.12 -14.53
N SER A 47 2.11 -23.30 -13.92
CA SER A 47 3.03 -24.45 -13.96
C SER A 47 4.49 -24.06 -13.67
N SER A 48 4.67 -23.00 -12.88
CA SER A 48 5.97 -22.46 -12.47
C SER A 48 6.32 -22.97 -11.08
N MET A 49 7.60 -23.26 -10.88
CA MET A 49 8.19 -23.59 -9.57
C MET A 49 8.74 -22.35 -8.84
N ALA A 50 8.54 -21.16 -9.38
CA ALA A 50 8.91 -19.90 -8.75
C ALA A 50 7.78 -18.88 -8.84
N LYS A 51 7.55 -18.15 -7.74
CA LYS A 51 6.68 -16.98 -7.71
C LYS A 51 7.55 -15.74 -7.90
N GLU A 52 7.33 -15.04 -9.00
CA GLU A 52 7.89 -13.71 -9.21
C GLU A 52 6.90 -12.64 -8.73
N MET A 53 7.44 -11.60 -8.12
CA MET A 53 6.65 -10.47 -7.62
C MET A 53 7.51 -9.21 -7.53
N VAL A 54 6.89 -8.07 -7.28
CA VAL A 54 7.58 -6.81 -6.98
C VAL A 54 7.26 -6.40 -5.55
N LYS A 55 8.31 -6.21 -4.75
CA LYS A 55 8.21 -5.63 -3.41
C LYS A 55 8.13 -4.12 -3.58
N VAL A 56 7.10 -3.52 -3.03
CA VAL A 56 6.92 -2.08 -2.94
C VAL A 56 7.33 -1.64 -1.53
N SER A 57 8.22 -0.66 -1.44
CA SER A 57 8.60 -0.02 -0.17
C SER A 57 8.35 1.47 -0.26
N ILE A 58 7.54 2.03 0.64
CA ILE A 58 7.27 3.47 0.70
C ILE A 58 7.91 4.05 1.95
N GLN A 59 8.77 5.05 1.76
CA GLN A 59 9.30 5.88 2.83
C GLN A 59 8.55 7.20 2.87
N ALA A 60 8.17 7.63 4.08
CA ALA A 60 7.49 8.91 4.29
C ALA A 60 7.93 9.59 5.59
N SER A 61 7.79 10.90 5.61
CA SER A 61 8.14 11.75 6.73
C SER A 61 6.90 12.41 7.34
N HIS A 62 6.77 12.30 8.66
CA HIS A 62 5.77 13.01 9.45
C HIS A 62 6.41 14.27 10.03
N LYS A 63 6.34 15.39 9.27
CA LYS A 63 7.05 16.64 9.60
C LYS A 63 6.75 17.15 11.01
N ASP A 64 5.49 17.06 11.46
CA ASP A 64 5.09 17.55 12.78
C ASP A 64 5.61 16.69 13.94
N ALA A 65 5.97 15.43 13.67
CA ALA A 65 6.45 14.48 14.69
C ALA A 65 7.94 14.18 14.56
N GLY A 66 8.61 14.70 13.53
CA GLY A 66 10.01 14.38 13.22
C GLY A 66 10.28 12.90 12.96
N LYS A 67 9.24 12.12 12.60
CA LYS A 67 9.31 10.66 12.43
C LYS A 67 9.41 10.32 10.95
N VAL A 68 10.35 9.44 10.59
CA VAL A 68 10.42 8.80 9.28
C VAL A 68 9.90 7.37 9.43
N VAL A 69 9.05 6.95 8.50
CA VAL A 69 8.41 5.64 8.50
C VAL A 69 8.66 4.97 7.16
N THR A 70 8.90 3.66 7.20
CA THR A 70 8.98 2.82 6.00
C THR A 70 7.90 1.75 6.09
N SER A 71 7.25 1.47 4.97
CA SER A 71 6.13 0.55 4.84
C SER A 71 6.31 -0.35 3.63
N PHE A 72 5.57 -1.45 3.59
CA PHE A 72 5.74 -2.47 2.55
C PHE A 72 4.42 -2.91 1.92
N GLY A 73 4.49 -3.23 0.64
CA GLY A 73 3.42 -3.84 -0.13
C GLY A 73 3.96 -4.87 -1.12
N GLU A 74 3.06 -5.72 -1.61
CA GLU A 74 3.39 -6.78 -2.55
C GLU A 74 2.57 -6.62 -3.83
N VAL A 75 3.26 -6.64 -4.98
CA VAL A 75 2.65 -6.65 -6.31
C VAL A 75 2.95 -7.99 -6.96
N SER A 76 1.96 -8.88 -6.95
CA SER A 76 2.08 -10.27 -7.38
C SER A 76 1.07 -10.59 -8.48
N PRO A 77 1.34 -10.22 -9.73
CA PRO A 77 0.48 -10.60 -10.84
C PRO A 77 0.51 -12.12 -11.00
N LEU A 78 -0.68 -12.71 -11.07
CA LEU A 78 -0.88 -14.14 -11.24
C LEU A 78 -1.24 -14.41 -12.70
N GLU A 79 -0.23 -14.75 -13.50
CA GLU A 79 -0.41 -15.11 -14.90
C GLU A 79 -1.47 -16.20 -15.03
N ASN A 80 -2.32 -16.06 -16.05
CA ASN A 80 -3.49 -16.89 -16.35
C ASN A 80 -4.67 -16.81 -15.36
N LEU A 81 -4.54 -16.16 -14.21
CA LEU A 81 -5.69 -15.77 -13.37
C LEU A 81 -6.24 -14.41 -13.80
N HIS A 82 -5.35 -13.48 -14.17
CA HIS A 82 -5.68 -12.20 -14.75
C HIS A 82 -4.81 -11.94 -15.99
N ARG A 83 -5.21 -10.97 -16.84
CA ARG A 83 -4.43 -10.57 -18.03
C ARG A 83 -3.11 -9.86 -17.69
N GLU A 84 -2.98 -9.40 -16.44
CA GLU A 84 -1.83 -8.64 -15.96
C GLU A 84 -0.57 -9.50 -15.92
N THR A 85 0.51 -9.02 -16.55
CA THR A 85 1.85 -9.62 -16.48
C THR A 85 2.76 -8.88 -15.50
N LEU A 86 3.83 -9.55 -15.03
CA LEU A 86 4.85 -8.92 -14.18
C LEU A 86 5.50 -7.70 -14.84
N LYS A 87 5.76 -7.79 -16.14
CA LYS A 87 6.40 -6.71 -16.91
C LYS A 87 5.51 -5.47 -16.99
N GLU A 88 4.21 -5.64 -17.18
CA GLU A 88 3.23 -4.54 -17.19
C GLU A 88 3.14 -3.91 -15.80
N ALA A 89 3.05 -4.72 -14.75
CA ALA A 89 3.04 -4.26 -13.36
C ALA A 89 4.28 -3.43 -13.02
N GLN A 90 5.48 -3.90 -13.42
CA GLN A 90 6.74 -3.16 -13.25
C GLN A 90 6.75 -1.82 -14.00
N SER A 91 6.24 -1.81 -15.23
CA SER A 91 6.18 -0.59 -16.05
C SER A 91 5.25 0.45 -15.44
N GLN A 92 4.11 0.00 -14.90
CA GLN A 92 3.18 0.90 -14.22
C GLN A 92 3.74 1.39 -12.88
N LEU A 93 4.40 0.52 -12.10
CA LEU A 93 5.08 0.91 -10.86
C LEU A 93 6.18 1.94 -11.09
N ALA A 94 6.92 1.86 -12.19
CA ALA A 94 7.90 2.88 -12.55
C ALA A 94 7.25 4.26 -12.78
N CYS A 95 6.09 4.30 -13.44
CA CYS A 95 5.31 5.53 -13.60
C CYS A 95 4.83 6.07 -12.23
N VAL A 96 4.23 5.23 -11.40
CA VAL A 96 3.75 5.61 -10.06
C VAL A 96 4.90 6.12 -9.17
N SER A 97 6.08 5.50 -9.26
CA SER A 97 7.28 5.89 -8.52
C SER A 97 7.77 7.31 -8.86
N SER A 98 7.45 7.80 -10.06
CA SER A 98 7.75 9.18 -10.46
C SER A 98 6.72 10.20 -9.95
N ILE A 99 5.50 9.76 -9.60
CA ILE A 99 4.38 10.61 -9.21
C ILE A 99 4.32 10.82 -7.69
N LEU A 100 4.56 9.75 -6.92
CA LEU A 100 4.36 9.72 -5.46
C LEU A 100 5.27 10.66 -4.63
N PRO A 101 6.55 10.86 -4.95
CA PRO A 101 7.41 11.71 -4.12
C PRO A 101 6.88 13.15 -3.97
N GLY A 102 6.92 13.67 -2.75
CA GLY A 102 6.40 14.99 -2.38
C GLY A 102 4.88 15.08 -2.26
N LYS A 103 4.14 13.99 -2.48
CA LYS A 103 2.68 13.97 -2.26
C LYS A 103 2.38 13.85 -0.77
N ARG A 104 1.41 14.65 -0.31
CA ARG A 104 0.87 14.55 1.04
C ARG A 104 -0.23 13.51 1.06
N LEU A 105 -0.11 12.54 1.95
CA LEU A 105 -1.10 11.50 2.22
C LEU A 105 -1.84 11.87 3.53
N PRO A 106 -3.11 12.30 3.45
CA PRO A 106 -3.91 12.59 4.63
C PRO A 106 -4.17 11.33 5.44
N LEU A 107 -4.13 11.42 6.77
CA LEU A 107 -4.42 10.26 7.64
C LEU A 107 -5.86 9.75 7.48
N SER A 108 -6.80 10.59 7.04
CA SER A 108 -8.19 10.22 6.75
C SER A 108 -8.33 9.19 5.63
N VAL A 109 -7.30 8.99 4.80
CA VAL A 109 -7.29 7.95 3.76
C VAL A 109 -7.44 6.54 4.36
N ALA A 110 -7.06 6.33 5.62
CA ALA A 110 -7.23 5.07 6.32
C ALA A 110 -8.71 4.69 6.61
N ALA A 111 -9.68 5.55 6.31
CA ALA A 111 -11.09 5.29 6.58
C ALA A 111 -11.71 4.19 5.68
N LEU A 112 -11.05 3.78 4.58
CA LEU A 112 -11.50 2.74 3.64
C LEU A 112 -12.91 2.93 3.07
N ASP A 113 -13.40 4.16 3.05
CA ASP A 113 -14.71 4.59 2.54
C ASP A 113 -14.63 5.09 1.08
N GLY A 114 -13.60 4.65 0.35
CA GLY A 114 -13.20 5.20 -0.95
C GLY A 114 -12.30 6.44 -0.85
N SER A 115 -11.88 6.87 0.34
CA SER A 115 -10.94 8.00 0.50
C SER A 115 -9.58 7.75 -0.17
N LEU A 116 -9.13 6.50 -0.26
CA LEU A 116 -7.89 6.14 -0.93
C LEU A 116 -8.00 6.28 -2.45
N GLU A 117 -9.09 5.80 -3.05
CA GLU A 117 -9.40 6.02 -4.46
C GLU A 117 -9.46 7.51 -4.81
N ARG A 118 -10.20 8.29 -4.00
CA ARG A 118 -10.28 9.75 -4.14
C ARG A 118 -8.90 10.40 -4.06
N TRP A 119 -8.04 9.94 -3.15
CA TRP A 119 -6.68 10.45 -3.02
C TRP A 119 -5.82 10.13 -4.25
N PHE A 120 -5.91 8.92 -4.82
CA PHE A 120 -5.25 8.59 -6.08
C PHE A 120 -5.66 9.56 -7.20
N SER A 121 -6.96 9.79 -7.37
CA SER A 121 -7.45 10.74 -8.37
C SER A 121 -6.90 12.15 -8.15
N LEU A 122 -6.80 12.61 -6.89
CA LEU A 122 -6.23 13.92 -6.54
C LEU A 122 -4.75 14.07 -6.90
N ILE A 123 -3.98 12.98 -6.89
CA ILE A 123 -2.56 12.99 -7.28
C ILE A 123 -2.36 12.68 -8.77
N GLY A 124 -3.44 12.54 -9.54
CA GLY A 124 -3.41 12.32 -10.99
C GLY A 124 -3.29 10.85 -11.40
N ILE A 125 -3.63 9.92 -10.50
CA ILE A 125 -3.68 8.48 -10.78
C ILE A 125 -5.15 8.07 -10.81
N GLU A 126 -5.65 7.61 -11.95
CA GLU A 126 -7.02 7.07 -12.03
C GLU A 126 -7.05 5.67 -11.40
N PRO A 127 -7.84 5.43 -10.32
CA PRO A 127 -7.83 4.14 -9.61
C PRO A 127 -8.13 2.93 -10.50
N ASP A 128 -9.03 3.10 -11.46
CA ASP A 128 -9.44 2.05 -12.41
C ASP A 128 -8.41 1.82 -13.53
N SER A 129 -7.43 2.71 -13.67
CA SER A 129 -6.30 2.51 -14.60
C SER A 129 -5.18 1.65 -13.99
N LEU A 130 -5.16 1.48 -12.67
CA LEU A 130 -4.17 0.65 -11.99
C LEU A 130 -4.46 -0.83 -12.26
N LEU A 131 -3.40 -1.57 -12.61
CA LEU A 131 -3.47 -3.01 -12.71
C LEU A 131 -3.82 -3.59 -11.33
N PRO A 132 -4.62 -4.67 -11.24
CA PRO A 132 -5.13 -5.16 -9.96
C PRO A 132 -4.06 -5.42 -8.91
N SER A 133 -2.94 -6.06 -9.28
CA SER A 133 -1.88 -6.35 -8.31
C SER A 133 -1.10 -5.09 -7.91
N VAL A 134 -0.95 -4.14 -8.84
CA VAL A 134 -0.33 -2.82 -8.58
C VAL A 134 -1.18 -2.01 -7.61
N ARG A 135 -2.49 -1.93 -7.85
CA ARG A 135 -3.45 -1.25 -6.98
C ARG A 135 -3.40 -1.82 -5.57
N PHE A 136 -3.53 -3.15 -5.46
CA PHE A 136 -3.49 -3.84 -4.18
C PHE A 136 -2.17 -3.60 -3.43
N GLY A 137 -1.03 -3.72 -4.11
CA GLY A 137 0.28 -3.53 -3.48
C GLY A 137 0.50 -2.09 -2.99
N LEU A 138 0.03 -1.09 -3.74
CA LEU A 138 0.09 0.32 -3.34
C LEU A 138 -0.85 0.61 -2.16
N GLU A 139 -2.10 0.17 -2.24
CA GLU A 139 -3.09 0.33 -1.16
C GLU A 139 -2.58 -0.29 0.15
N SER A 140 -2.04 -1.52 0.07
CA SER A 140 -1.47 -2.23 1.22
C SER A 140 -0.29 -1.46 1.84
N ALA A 141 0.64 -0.97 1.01
CA ALA A 141 1.78 -0.20 1.50
C ALA A 141 1.35 1.14 2.12
N LEU A 142 0.40 1.86 1.52
CA LEU A 142 -0.11 3.13 2.05
C LEU A 142 -0.85 2.91 3.37
N LEU A 143 -1.60 1.83 3.53
CA LEU A 143 -2.27 1.50 4.78
C LEU A 143 -1.29 1.09 5.89
N ASP A 144 -0.29 0.27 5.55
CA ASP A 144 0.80 -0.08 6.48
C ASP A 144 1.58 1.17 6.92
N LEU A 145 1.79 2.12 6.00
CA LEU A 145 2.41 3.40 6.27
C LEU A 145 1.58 4.24 7.25
N LEU A 146 0.29 4.38 7.00
CA LEU A 146 -0.63 5.14 7.87
C LEU A 146 -0.72 4.52 9.26
N SER A 147 -0.82 3.19 9.35
CA SER A 147 -0.75 2.46 10.61
C SER A 147 0.53 2.80 11.37
N SER A 148 1.67 2.67 10.70
CA SER A 148 2.98 2.89 11.30
C SER A 148 3.21 4.36 11.71
N ALA A 149 2.66 5.31 10.94
CA ALA A 149 2.64 6.72 11.30
C ALA A 149 1.81 7.00 12.56
N LEU A 150 0.68 6.30 12.71
CA LEU A 150 -0.20 6.36 13.88
C LEU A 150 0.32 5.58 15.09
N GLY A 151 1.43 4.85 14.96
CA GLY A 151 2.03 4.06 16.05
C GLY A 151 1.46 2.65 16.19
N TYR A 152 0.69 2.17 15.20
CA TYR A 152 0.18 0.82 15.11
C TYR A 152 1.03 -0.01 14.14
N SER A 153 1.04 -1.34 14.29
CA SER A 153 1.64 -2.26 13.33
C SER A 153 0.55 -3.11 12.70
N VAL A 154 0.39 -3.04 11.37
CA VAL A 154 -0.52 -3.90 10.60
C VAL A 154 0.18 -5.19 10.15
N MET A 155 1.47 -5.11 9.82
CA MET A 155 2.22 -6.24 9.23
C MET A 155 3.23 -6.94 10.14
N GLY A 156 3.24 -6.66 11.45
CA GLY A 156 4.17 -7.28 12.40
C GLY A 156 5.61 -6.81 12.19
N GLY A 157 6.17 -6.08 13.15
CA GLY A 157 7.56 -5.63 13.07
C GLY A 157 8.52 -6.81 12.87
N ALA A 158 9.37 -6.71 11.85
CA ALA A 158 10.53 -7.58 11.69
C ALA A 158 11.54 -7.36 12.82
#